data_AF-A0A2V6AWD6-F1
#
_entry.id   AF-A0A2V6AWD6-F1
#
_cell.length_a   1.000
_cell.length_b   1.000
_cell.length_c   1.000
_cell.angle_alpha   90.00
_cell.angle_beta   90.00
_cell.angle_gamma   90.00
#
_symmetry.space_group_name_H-M   'P 1'
#
loop_
_entity.id
_entity.type
_entity.pdbx_description
1 polymer ?
#
loop_
_entity_poly.entity_id
_entity_poly.type
_entity_poly.pdbx_seq_one_letter_code
_entity_poly.pdbx_strand_id
1 'polypeptide(L)'
;MNVDDPKLTAYALNELDEPEQSAIARATADSPEGQRFVAETQELARALRSQYRIELHRGLIAPEKLAAIHGDAFWSKTGPLAIAALLAVLAVVGAVVFSNNESRPSAPSESSLSRDLAGDRAQPNQFAPVEAEDAARPSQLEADAGPYAFTGERPFVSVMSRPRSSVPLVVNSPSYLDVRRSINAGLLPPRDAVRIEGMINHFPYEYPQPTAGESFSLNLDVVTCPWEPTHRLVRIGLKGHQEVAARADSKIEIEFDPRRVASYRLIGYDRQETEARNSNEENVGSHSLAAGYTLTTLYEIVPLKRARSVVHTQMQSAAGESSELLLTAKLQLNTRGNDAAVGLIQRTVSDTGFDFAVAPSDLKFAAAVAEFGMILRDSDYKGNGSLQQVIEWAQQGMGADVNGYRADFIELVRKAQALKKS
;
A
#
# COMPACT_ATOMS: atom_id res chain seq x y z
N MET A 1 -28.08 39.62 -8.67
CA MET A 1 -27.55 38.84 -7.54
C MET A 1 -26.05 38.71 -7.74
N ASN A 2 -25.22 38.87 -6.70
CA ASN A 2 -23.79 38.55 -6.81
C ASN A 2 -23.60 37.07 -6.45
N VAL A 3 -22.97 36.29 -7.32
CA VAL A 3 -22.74 34.84 -7.09
C VAL A 3 -21.69 34.61 -5.99
N ASP A 4 -20.85 35.62 -5.73
CA ASP A 4 -19.84 35.61 -4.66
C ASP A 4 -20.41 36.03 -3.28
N ASP A 5 -21.73 36.22 -3.15
CA ASP A 5 -22.33 36.56 -1.87
C ASP A 5 -22.34 35.32 -0.94
N PRO A 6 -21.65 35.35 0.22
CA PRO A 6 -21.61 34.23 1.16
C PRO A 6 -22.99 33.85 1.70
N LYS A 7 -23.98 34.76 1.65
CA LYS A 7 -25.36 34.45 2.03
C LYS A 7 -26.03 33.47 1.06
N LEU A 8 -25.56 33.38 -0.19
CA LEU A 8 -26.09 32.44 -1.19
C LEU A 8 -25.71 30.98 -0.85
N THR A 9 -24.48 30.77 -0.36
CA THR A 9 -24.03 29.47 0.15
C THR A 9 -24.76 29.08 1.43
N ALA A 10 -24.93 30.01 2.38
CA ALA A 10 -25.69 29.76 3.61
C ALA A 10 -27.17 29.44 3.33
N TYR A 11 -27.77 30.13 2.34
CA TYR A 11 -29.11 29.81 1.85
C TYR A 11 -29.18 28.40 1.25
N ALA A 12 -28.21 28.03 0.40
CA ALA A 12 -28.16 26.70 -0.23
C ALA A 12 -28.04 25.56 0.80
N LEU A 13 -27.38 25.80 1.92
CA LEU A 13 -27.19 24.84 3.02
C LEU A 13 -28.30 24.88 4.09
N ASN A 14 -29.29 25.77 3.95
CA ASN A 14 -30.39 25.98 4.90
C ASN A 14 -29.92 26.42 6.30
N GLU A 15 -28.94 27.33 6.35
CA GLU A 15 -28.32 27.83 7.59
C GLU A 15 -28.70 29.29 7.93
N LEU A 16 -29.59 29.89 7.14
CA LEU A 16 -30.12 31.24 7.41
C LEU A 16 -31.38 31.20 8.29
N ASP A 17 -31.67 32.30 8.96
CA ASP A 17 -32.95 32.48 9.65
C ASP A 17 -34.10 32.76 8.66
N GLU A 18 -35.35 32.53 9.09
CA GLU A 18 -36.53 32.67 8.21
C GLU A 18 -36.65 34.03 7.46
N PRO A 19 -36.38 35.19 8.08
CA PRO A 19 -36.48 36.47 7.37
C PRO A 19 -35.37 36.65 6.32
N GLU A 20 -34.12 36.26 6.60
CA GLU A 20 -33.04 36.34 5.61
C GLU A 20 -33.19 35.30 4.50
N GLN A 21 -33.64 34.09 4.85
CA GLN A 21 -33.90 33.02 3.90
C GLN A 21 -34.97 33.44 2.88
N SER A 22 -36.04 34.10 3.33
CA SER A 22 -37.11 34.60 2.46
C SER A 22 -36.63 35.71 1.51
N ALA A 23 -35.71 36.56 1.96
CA ALA A 23 -35.14 37.62 1.14
C ALA A 23 -34.22 37.07 0.04
N ILE A 24 -33.35 36.12 0.39
CA ILE A 24 -32.44 35.46 -0.56
C ILE A 24 -33.22 34.56 -1.53
N ALA A 25 -34.28 33.89 -1.07
CA ALA A 25 -35.17 33.08 -1.93
C ALA A 25 -35.79 33.92 -3.06
N ARG A 26 -36.31 35.11 -2.75
CA ARG A 26 -36.88 36.02 -3.77
C ARG A 26 -35.80 36.51 -4.73
N ALA A 27 -34.64 36.91 -4.22
CA ALA A 27 -33.55 37.40 -5.05
C ALA A 27 -32.92 36.32 -5.96
N THR A 28 -33.02 35.05 -5.55
CA THR A 28 -32.59 33.89 -6.34
C THR A 28 -33.65 33.46 -7.37
N ALA A 29 -34.94 33.62 -7.07
CA ALA A 29 -36.03 33.28 -8.00
C ALA A 29 -35.95 34.05 -9.33
N ASP A 30 -35.43 35.27 -9.31
CA ASP A 30 -35.30 36.13 -10.50
C ASP A 30 -33.93 36.01 -11.20
N SER A 31 -33.06 35.07 -10.76
CA SER A 31 -31.69 34.91 -11.28
C SER A 31 -31.38 33.46 -11.66
N PRO A 32 -31.28 33.14 -12.97
CA PRO A 32 -30.90 31.80 -13.44
C PRO A 32 -29.52 31.34 -12.93
N GLU A 33 -28.57 32.27 -12.81
CA GLU A 33 -27.22 32.00 -12.28
C GLU A 33 -27.25 31.69 -10.78
N GLY A 34 -28.04 32.44 -10.00
CA GLY A 34 -28.23 32.17 -8.58
C GLY A 34 -28.90 30.81 -8.32
N GLN A 35 -29.89 30.44 -9.15
CA GLN A 35 -30.54 29.13 -9.07
C GLN A 35 -29.56 27.99 -9.34
N ARG A 36 -28.71 28.15 -10.36
CA ARG A 36 -27.70 27.15 -10.72
C ARG A 36 -26.67 26.96 -9.61
N PHE A 37 -26.16 28.05 -9.03
CA PHE A 37 -25.22 27.99 -7.91
C PHE A 37 -25.81 27.29 -6.69
N VAL A 38 -27.06 27.60 -6.34
CA VAL A 38 -27.77 26.95 -5.22
C VAL A 38 -27.94 25.45 -5.47
N ALA A 39 -28.32 25.06 -6.70
CA ALA A 39 -28.48 23.66 -7.07
C ALA A 39 -27.15 22.87 -7.00
N GLU A 40 -26.07 23.42 -7.55
CA GLU A 40 -24.73 22.81 -7.54
C GLU A 40 -24.20 22.66 -6.10
N THR A 41 -24.40 23.67 -5.26
CA THR A 41 -24.00 23.63 -3.84
C THR A 41 -24.79 22.58 -3.05
N GLN A 42 -26.10 22.47 -3.29
CA GLN A 42 -26.94 21.44 -2.67
C GLN A 42 -26.58 20.03 -3.12
N GLU A 43 -26.15 19.86 -4.37
CA GLU A 43 -25.70 18.57 -4.90
C GLU A 43 -24.36 18.15 -4.28
N LEU A 44 -23.40 19.07 -4.20
CA LEU A 44 -22.12 18.83 -3.53
C LEU A 44 -22.30 18.48 -2.04
N ALA A 45 -23.17 19.23 -1.34
CA ALA A 45 -23.49 18.95 0.06
C ALA A 45 -24.14 17.57 0.26
N ARG A 46 -25.00 17.13 -0.68
CA ARG A 46 -25.59 15.79 -0.67
C ARG A 46 -24.55 14.70 -0.92
N ALA A 47 -23.63 14.91 -1.87
CA ALA A 47 -22.55 13.97 -2.17
C ALA A 47 -21.57 13.81 -0.99
N LEU A 48 -21.24 14.91 -0.31
CA LEU A 48 -20.42 14.86 0.91
C LEU A 48 -21.15 14.14 2.04
N ARG A 49 -22.43 14.47 2.29
CA ARG A 49 -23.22 13.79 3.33
C ARG A 49 -23.40 12.29 3.07
N SER A 50 -23.49 11.84 1.82
CA SER A 50 -23.58 10.41 1.50
C SER A 50 -22.25 9.68 1.72
N GLN A 51 -21.11 10.30 1.38
CA GLN A 51 -19.78 9.76 1.69
C GLN A 51 -19.53 9.63 3.21
N TYR A 52 -19.86 10.68 3.98
CA TYR A 52 -19.71 10.64 5.45
C TYR A 52 -20.64 9.63 6.14
N ARG A 53 -21.83 9.38 5.59
CA ARG A 53 -22.77 8.38 6.13
C ARG A 53 -22.26 6.94 5.94
N ILE A 54 -21.44 6.69 4.92
CA ILE A 54 -20.78 5.40 4.69
C ILE A 54 -19.64 5.18 5.71
N GLU A 55 -18.92 6.23 6.10
CA GLU A 55 -17.88 6.16 7.13
C GLU A 55 -18.44 5.89 8.54
N LEU A 56 -19.59 6.50 8.89
CA LEU A 56 -20.22 6.32 10.21
C LEU A 56 -20.78 4.90 10.46
N HIS A 57 -21.11 4.13 9.42
CA HIS A 57 -21.53 2.73 9.57
C HIS A 57 -20.37 1.72 9.67
N ARG A 58 -19.11 2.15 9.46
CA ARG A 58 -17.92 1.29 9.64
C ARG A 58 -17.31 1.33 11.05
N GLY A 59 -17.96 2.04 11.99
CA GLY A 59 -17.80 1.84 13.42
C GLY A 59 -16.45 2.24 14.00
N LEU A 60 -16.24 3.54 14.23
CA LEU A 60 -15.30 4.05 15.23
C LEU A 60 -15.78 5.42 15.72
N ILE A 61 -16.78 5.45 16.61
CA ILE A 61 -16.96 6.46 17.68
C ILE A 61 -17.99 5.85 18.65
N ALA A 62 -17.61 5.68 19.92
CA ALA A 62 -18.53 5.32 20.98
C ALA A 62 -19.58 6.44 21.18
N PRO A 63 -20.87 6.11 21.42
CA PRO A 63 -21.94 7.11 21.53
C PRO A 63 -21.74 8.12 22.67
N GLU A 64 -20.84 7.86 23.62
CA GLU A 64 -20.53 8.77 24.73
C GLU A 64 -19.65 9.97 24.34
N LYS A 65 -19.05 10.01 23.14
CA LYS A 65 -18.33 11.19 22.62
C LYS A 65 -19.16 12.11 21.72
N LEU A 66 -20.43 11.78 21.49
CA LEU A 66 -21.37 12.63 20.73
C LEU A 66 -22.23 13.54 21.63
N ALA A 67 -22.19 13.36 22.95
CA ALA A 67 -22.96 14.19 23.89
C ALA A 67 -22.33 15.56 24.20
N ALA A 68 -21.14 15.88 23.67
CA ALA A 68 -20.50 17.18 23.87
C ALA A 68 -20.85 18.22 22.77
N ILE A 69 -21.76 17.90 21.84
CA ILE A 69 -22.22 18.82 20.79
C ILE A 69 -23.74 18.86 20.82
N HIS A 70 -24.33 19.17 21.97
CA HIS A 70 -25.70 19.67 22.08
C HIS A 70 -25.76 20.59 23.28
N GLY A 71 -26.01 21.88 23.02
CA GLY A 71 -26.16 22.89 24.05
C GLY A 71 -24.88 23.68 24.30
N ASP A 72 -24.53 24.54 23.36
CA ASP A 72 -24.48 25.98 23.63
C ASP A 72 -24.22 26.71 22.31
N ALA A 73 -24.87 27.86 22.16
CA ALA A 73 -24.85 28.66 20.94
C ALA A 73 -23.40 28.91 20.48
N PHE A 74 -23.02 28.22 19.42
CA PHE A 74 -21.72 28.25 18.73
C PHE A 74 -21.29 29.66 18.26
N TRP A 75 -22.16 30.67 18.43
CA TRP A 75 -21.98 32.05 17.99
C TRP A 75 -21.92 33.09 19.13
N SER A 76 -21.37 32.77 20.31
CA SER A 76 -21.03 33.82 21.28
C SER A 76 -19.58 34.31 21.08
N LYS A 77 -19.49 35.47 20.39
CA LYS A 77 -18.43 36.49 20.39
C LYS A 77 -16.99 36.02 20.71
N THR A 78 -16.35 35.35 19.76
CA THR A 78 -14.96 35.56 19.27
C THR A 78 -14.53 34.30 18.54
N GLY A 79 -14.78 34.24 17.24
CA GLY A 79 -14.50 33.07 16.41
C GLY A 79 -14.77 33.17 14.90
N PRO A 80 -15.33 34.26 14.30
CA PRO A 80 -15.70 34.20 12.88
C PRO A 80 -14.57 34.58 11.89
N LEU A 81 -13.40 35.04 12.33
CA LEU A 81 -12.38 35.55 11.39
C LEU A 81 -11.52 34.45 10.72
N ALA A 82 -11.42 33.25 11.30
CA ALA A 82 -10.52 32.21 10.77
C ALA A 82 -11.11 31.43 9.59
N ILE A 83 -12.43 31.18 9.59
CA ILE A 83 -13.10 30.36 8.56
C ILE A 83 -13.46 31.20 7.33
N ALA A 84 -13.86 32.46 7.52
CA ALA A 84 -14.07 33.41 6.42
C ALA A 84 -12.76 33.75 5.69
N ALA A 85 -11.62 33.82 6.40
CA ALA A 85 -10.31 34.00 5.78
C ALA A 85 -9.87 32.78 4.96
N LEU A 86 -10.18 31.56 5.42
CA LEU A 86 -9.82 30.32 4.70
C LEU A 86 -10.61 30.17 3.40
N LEU A 87 -11.91 30.49 3.42
CA LEU A 87 -12.78 30.43 2.24
C LEU A 87 -12.52 31.58 1.26
N ALA A 88 -12.18 32.78 1.75
CA ALA A 88 -11.78 33.90 0.90
C ALA A 88 -10.44 33.65 0.19
N VAL A 89 -9.48 32.98 0.84
CA VAL A 89 -8.20 32.59 0.23
C VAL A 89 -8.42 31.54 -0.87
N LEU A 90 -9.32 30.57 -0.66
CA LEU A 90 -9.66 29.57 -1.68
C LEU A 90 -10.38 30.20 -2.89
N ALA A 91 -11.23 31.20 -2.68
CA ALA A 91 -11.91 31.92 -3.76
C ALA A 91 -10.95 32.80 -4.59
N VAL A 92 -9.98 33.47 -3.95
CA VAL A 92 -8.97 34.29 -4.64
C VAL A 92 -8.01 33.43 -5.47
N VAL A 93 -7.63 32.24 -5.00
CA VAL A 93 -6.81 31.28 -5.75
C VAL A 93 -7.57 30.74 -6.98
N GLY A 94 -8.89 30.53 -6.86
CA GLY A 94 -9.75 30.18 -7.99
C GLY A 94 -9.85 31.28 -9.05
N ALA A 95 -10.05 32.54 -8.64
CA ALA A 95 -10.22 33.66 -9.56
C ALA A 95 -8.94 34.05 -10.33
N VAL A 96 -7.76 33.86 -9.73
CA VAL A 96 -6.45 34.15 -10.36
C VAL A 96 -6.07 33.09 -11.41
N VAL A 97 -6.52 31.84 -11.24
CA VAL A 97 -6.27 30.76 -12.22
C VAL A 97 -7.19 30.86 -13.44
N PHE A 98 -8.39 31.43 -13.30
CA PHE A 98 -9.37 31.52 -14.39
C PHE A 98 -9.41 32.85 -15.17
N SER A 99 -8.78 33.93 -14.68
CA SER A 99 -8.86 35.25 -15.35
C SER A 99 -7.78 35.54 -16.41
N ASN A 100 -6.80 34.64 -16.62
CA ASN A 100 -5.64 34.93 -17.49
C ASN A 100 -5.60 34.19 -18.83
N ASN A 101 -6.75 33.75 -19.37
CA ASN A 101 -6.75 33.02 -20.64
C ASN A 101 -7.73 33.58 -21.69
N GLU A 102 -7.52 34.84 -22.08
CA GLU A 102 -7.94 35.33 -23.40
C GLU A 102 -6.72 35.90 -24.13
N SER A 103 -6.02 35.07 -24.89
CA SER A 103 -5.24 35.44 -26.09
C SER A 103 -4.68 34.19 -26.78
N ARG A 104 -5.26 33.79 -27.93
CA ARG A 104 -4.53 33.07 -28.98
C ARG A 104 -3.75 34.13 -29.79
N PRO A 105 -2.47 33.91 -30.22
CA PRO A 105 -2.21 32.90 -31.26
C PRO A 105 -0.79 32.23 -31.28
N SER A 106 -0.70 31.24 -32.19
CA SER A 106 0.47 30.63 -32.87
C SER A 106 1.41 29.68 -32.10
N ALA A 107 1.47 28.44 -32.61
CA ALA A 107 2.42 27.39 -32.25
C ALA A 107 3.87 27.75 -32.66
N PRO A 108 4.85 27.33 -31.87
CA PRO A 108 6.03 26.69 -32.46
C PRO A 108 6.47 25.41 -31.73
N SER A 109 6.71 24.39 -32.56
CA SER A 109 7.69 23.28 -32.44
C SER A 109 7.92 22.63 -31.07
N GLU A 110 7.48 21.37 -30.98
CA GLU A 110 7.96 20.39 -30.01
C GLU A 110 9.49 20.42 -29.90
N SER A 111 10.00 20.76 -28.72
CA SER A 111 11.39 20.52 -28.37
C SER A 111 11.68 19.02 -28.40
N SER A 112 12.75 18.65 -29.09
CA SER A 112 13.27 17.29 -29.28
C SER A 112 13.57 16.49 -27.99
N LEU A 113 13.43 17.08 -26.80
CA LEU A 113 13.58 16.41 -25.50
C LEU A 113 12.39 15.50 -25.12
N SER A 114 11.21 15.72 -25.70
CA SER A 114 10.01 14.91 -25.42
C SER A 114 10.01 13.57 -26.18
N ARG A 115 10.83 13.45 -27.23
CA ARG A 115 10.86 12.28 -28.11
C ARG A 115 11.85 11.21 -27.61
N ASP A 116 12.94 11.63 -26.98
CA ASP A 116 13.98 10.72 -26.46
C ASP A 116 13.57 10.02 -25.14
N LEU A 117 12.54 10.51 -24.44
CA LEU A 117 11.99 9.91 -23.22
C LEU A 117 10.77 8.99 -23.45
N ALA A 118 10.32 8.86 -24.70
CA ALA A 118 9.18 8.01 -25.06
C ALA A 118 9.58 6.62 -25.57
N GLY A 119 10.89 6.35 -25.69
CA GLY A 119 11.42 5.16 -26.37
C GLY A 119 11.43 3.86 -25.57
N ASP A 120 11.26 3.89 -24.24
CA ASP A 120 11.31 2.66 -23.44
C ASP A 120 10.49 2.81 -22.15
N ARG A 121 9.19 2.47 -22.23
CA ARG A 121 8.28 2.49 -21.07
C ARG A 121 7.77 1.09 -20.78
N ALA A 122 8.46 0.38 -19.89
CA ALA A 122 7.79 -0.52 -18.97
C ALA A 122 6.97 0.35 -18.00
N GLN A 123 5.64 0.30 -18.09
CA GLN A 123 4.74 1.00 -17.18
C GLN A 123 4.70 0.27 -15.83
N PRO A 124 5.04 0.91 -14.69
CA PRO A 124 4.84 0.29 -13.38
C PRO A 124 3.39 0.50 -12.94
N ASN A 125 2.68 -0.60 -12.71
CA ASN A 125 1.42 -0.71 -11.95
C ASN A 125 0.21 0.14 -12.40
N GLN A 126 0.03 0.36 -13.70
CA GLN A 126 -1.30 0.65 -14.26
C GLN A 126 -1.82 -0.61 -14.95
N PHE A 127 -2.85 -1.24 -14.38
CA PHE A 127 -3.50 -2.39 -14.98
C PHE A 127 -4.36 -1.93 -16.17
N ALA A 128 -4.07 -2.47 -17.35
CA ALA A 128 -5.06 -2.57 -18.42
C ALA A 128 -6.05 -3.74 -18.10
N PRO A 129 -7.26 -3.76 -18.66
CA PRO A 129 -8.21 -4.86 -18.46
C PRO A 129 -7.64 -6.23 -18.87
N VAL A 130 -7.98 -7.25 -18.07
CA VAL A 130 -7.49 -8.65 -18.08
C VAL A 130 -7.57 -9.35 -19.45
N GLU A 131 -8.46 -8.93 -20.33
CA GLU A 131 -8.64 -9.55 -21.65
C GLU A 131 -7.68 -9.00 -22.72
N ALA A 132 -7.13 -7.79 -22.55
CA ALA A 132 -6.31 -7.15 -23.57
C ALA A 132 -4.83 -7.57 -23.54
N GLU A 133 -4.34 -8.08 -22.40
CA GLU A 133 -2.91 -8.38 -22.21
C GLU A 133 -2.54 -9.82 -22.61
N ASP A 134 -3.48 -10.77 -22.57
CA ASP A 134 -3.27 -12.17 -22.96
C ASP A 134 -3.06 -12.33 -24.49
N ALA A 135 -3.48 -11.34 -25.28
CA ALA A 135 -3.47 -11.41 -26.75
C ALA A 135 -2.24 -10.79 -27.45
N ALA A 136 -1.40 -10.04 -26.73
CA ALA A 136 -0.48 -9.09 -27.37
C ALA A 136 1.03 -9.36 -27.24
N ARG A 137 1.49 -10.39 -26.51
CA ARG A 137 2.94 -10.66 -26.39
C ARG A 137 3.35 -11.99 -27.04
N PRO A 138 4.07 -11.94 -28.18
CA PRO A 138 4.78 -13.11 -28.68
C PRO A 138 5.83 -13.58 -27.66
N SER A 139 6.04 -14.88 -27.61
CA SER A 139 7.04 -15.54 -26.76
C SER A 139 8.45 -15.07 -27.10
N GLN A 140 9.02 -14.23 -26.23
CA GLN A 140 10.46 -14.24 -25.96
C GLN A 140 10.68 -15.11 -24.72
N LEU A 141 10.49 -16.42 -24.88
CA LEU A 141 11.22 -17.37 -24.04
C LEU A 141 12.65 -17.37 -24.60
N GLU A 142 13.61 -17.07 -23.73
CA GLU A 142 15.06 -16.89 -23.98
C GLU A 142 15.54 -15.47 -24.29
N ALA A 143 16.55 -15.06 -23.50
CA ALA A 143 17.46 -13.92 -23.67
C ALA A 143 17.14 -12.56 -23.01
N ASP A 144 16.46 -12.53 -21.87
CA ASP A 144 16.72 -11.47 -20.87
C ASP A 144 16.56 -12.02 -19.45
N ALA A 145 17.41 -12.99 -19.09
CA ALA A 145 17.71 -13.21 -17.69
C ALA A 145 18.49 -11.97 -17.23
N GLY A 146 17.78 -10.88 -16.97
CA GLY A 146 18.34 -9.69 -16.33
C GLY A 146 19.03 -10.08 -15.01
N PRO A 147 19.49 -9.12 -14.19
CA PRO A 147 20.27 -9.42 -12.98
C PRO A 147 19.59 -10.33 -11.93
N TYR A 148 18.39 -10.86 -12.18
CA TYR A 148 17.56 -11.69 -11.29
C TYR A 148 17.35 -13.14 -11.79
N ALA A 149 18.32 -13.71 -12.50
CA ALA A 149 18.34 -15.15 -12.83
C ALA A 149 18.18 -16.01 -11.55
N PHE A 150 17.42 -17.11 -11.62
CA PHE A 150 17.23 -17.97 -10.46
C PHE A 150 18.51 -18.74 -10.14
N THR A 151 19.20 -18.40 -9.07
CA THR A 151 20.44 -19.12 -8.67
C THR A 151 20.30 -19.89 -7.36
N GLY A 152 19.10 -19.91 -6.78
CA GLY A 152 18.78 -20.56 -5.52
C GLY A 152 18.09 -19.63 -4.52
N GLU A 153 17.38 -20.24 -3.57
CA GLU A 153 16.68 -19.51 -2.51
C GLU A 153 17.64 -18.81 -1.56
N ARG A 154 17.25 -17.62 -1.07
CA ARG A 154 17.99 -16.95 -0.01
C ARG A 154 17.94 -17.81 1.27
N PRO A 155 19.09 -18.17 1.86
CA PRO A 155 19.11 -18.94 3.10
C PRO A 155 18.75 -18.06 4.30
N PHE A 156 18.48 -18.71 5.44
CA PHE A 156 18.43 -17.99 6.72
C PHE A 156 19.78 -17.35 7.04
N VAL A 157 19.73 -16.08 7.45
CA VAL A 157 20.86 -15.28 7.88
C VAL A 157 20.81 -15.14 9.39
N SER A 158 21.92 -15.45 10.08
CA SER A 158 22.01 -15.26 11.53
C SER A 158 22.05 -13.78 11.90
N VAL A 159 21.19 -13.36 12.82
CA VAL A 159 21.15 -11.97 13.31
C VAL A 159 22.40 -11.62 14.13
N MET A 160 22.98 -12.61 14.82
CA MET A 160 24.22 -12.41 15.58
C MET A 160 25.41 -12.00 14.70
N SER A 161 25.47 -12.50 13.46
CA SER A 161 26.52 -12.10 12.52
C SER A 161 26.11 -10.91 11.65
N ARG A 162 24.81 -10.80 11.30
CA ARG A 162 24.29 -9.75 10.44
C ARG A 162 22.91 -9.32 10.91
N PRO A 163 22.79 -8.27 11.73
CA PRO A 163 21.50 -7.84 12.28
C PRO A 163 20.69 -6.97 11.32
N ARG A 164 21.19 -6.69 10.11
CA ARG A 164 20.55 -5.78 9.15
C ARG A 164 20.32 -6.44 7.79
N SER A 165 19.15 -6.18 7.21
CA SER A 165 18.76 -6.60 5.86
C SER A 165 18.33 -5.38 5.04
N SER A 166 18.64 -5.38 3.75
CA SER A 166 18.08 -4.41 2.79
C SER A 166 16.91 -5.06 2.06
N VAL A 167 15.94 -4.26 1.61
CA VAL A 167 14.86 -4.75 0.72
C VAL A 167 15.00 -4.04 -0.62
N PRO A 168 15.07 -4.77 -1.75
CA PRO A 168 15.04 -4.17 -3.06
C PRO A 168 13.69 -3.50 -3.29
N LEU A 169 13.71 -2.22 -3.69
CA LEU A 169 12.51 -1.44 -3.98
C LEU A 169 11.95 -1.68 -5.40
N VAL A 170 12.51 -2.62 -6.13
CA VAL A 170 12.08 -2.93 -7.50
C VAL A 170 11.81 -4.41 -7.63
N VAL A 171 10.64 -4.71 -8.19
CA VAL A 171 10.22 -6.06 -8.52
C VAL A 171 10.20 -6.17 -10.04
N ASN A 172 11.27 -6.72 -10.61
CA ASN A 172 11.48 -6.84 -12.05
C ASN A 172 11.09 -8.22 -12.59
N SER A 173 9.95 -8.77 -12.19
CA SER A 173 9.54 -10.09 -12.71
C SER A 173 8.03 -10.23 -12.93
N PRO A 174 7.57 -10.48 -14.17
CA PRO A 174 6.18 -10.79 -14.49
C PRO A 174 5.77 -12.23 -14.12
N SER A 175 6.40 -12.84 -13.10
CA SER A 175 6.31 -14.27 -12.82
C SER A 175 4.89 -14.79 -12.56
N TYR A 176 3.99 -13.97 -12.02
CA TYR A 176 2.59 -14.38 -11.86
C TYR A 176 1.93 -14.73 -13.19
N LEU A 177 2.16 -13.93 -14.23
CA LEU A 177 1.53 -14.12 -15.52
C LEU A 177 2.06 -15.39 -16.20
N ASP A 178 3.35 -15.68 -16.05
CA ASP A 178 3.97 -16.91 -16.59
C ASP A 178 3.48 -18.16 -15.85
N VAL A 179 3.36 -18.10 -14.52
CA VAL A 179 2.77 -19.16 -13.70
C VAL A 179 1.30 -19.39 -14.10
N ARG A 180 0.52 -18.30 -14.22
CA ARG A 180 -0.88 -18.35 -14.63
C ARG A 180 -1.05 -18.99 -16.00
N ARG A 181 -0.26 -18.55 -16.99
CA ARG A 181 -0.27 -19.09 -18.35
C ARG A 181 0.05 -20.59 -18.37
N SER A 182 1.11 -21.01 -17.67
CA SER A 182 1.54 -22.42 -17.62
C SER A 182 0.44 -23.32 -17.07
N ILE A 183 -0.14 -22.95 -15.93
CA ILE A 183 -1.20 -23.74 -15.28
C ILE A 183 -2.48 -23.76 -16.13
N ASN A 184 -2.84 -22.64 -16.76
CA ASN A 184 -3.99 -22.60 -17.68
C ASN A 184 -3.77 -23.44 -18.94
N ALA A 185 -2.52 -23.63 -19.37
CA ALA A 185 -2.14 -24.56 -20.43
C ALA A 185 -2.09 -26.03 -19.98
N GLY A 186 -2.43 -26.32 -18.71
CA GLY A 186 -2.44 -27.68 -18.16
C GLY A 186 -1.06 -28.21 -17.76
N LEU A 187 -0.07 -27.33 -17.57
CA LEU A 187 1.28 -27.70 -17.16
C LEU A 187 1.68 -26.98 -15.87
N LEU A 188 2.49 -27.63 -15.03
CA LEU A 188 3.13 -26.92 -13.92
C LEU A 188 4.29 -26.07 -14.47
N PRO A 189 4.47 -24.83 -13.97
CA PRO A 189 5.58 -23.98 -14.40
C PRO A 189 6.93 -24.61 -13.99
N PRO A 190 8.00 -24.40 -14.77
CA PRO A 190 9.36 -24.71 -14.35
C PRO A 190 9.68 -24.05 -13.00
N ARG A 191 10.41 -24.75 -12.12
CA ARG A 191 10.70 -24.28 -10.75
C ARG A 191 11.43 -22.93 -10.75
N ASP A 192 12.34 -22.76 -11.69
CA ASP A 192 13.17 -21.57 -11.93
C ASP A 192 12.42 -20.41 -12.59
N ALA A 193 11.20 -20.61 -13.08
CA ALA A 193 10.31 -19.55 -13.58
C ALA A 193 9.47 -18.91 -12.47
N VAL A 194 9.40 -19.52 -11.28
CA VAL A 194 8.59 -19.06 -10.15
C VAL A 194 9.38 -18.06 -9.28
N ARG A 195 9.06 -16.77 -9.41
CA ARG A 195 9.58 -15.67 -8.58
C ARG A 195 8.51 -15.25 -7.59
N ILE A 196 8.73 -15.58 -6.32
CA ILE A 196 7.74 -15.37 -5.25
C ILE A 196 7.45 -13.87 -5.06
N GLU A 197 8.47 -13.01 -5.11
CA GLU A 197 8.33 -11.56 -5.00
C GLU A 197 7.48 -10.96 -6.14
N GLY A 198 7.66 -11.46 -7.36
CA GLY A 198 6.88 -11.07 -8.53
C GLY A 198 5.42 -11.50 -8.40
N MET A 199 5.18 -12.70 -7.86
CA MET A 199 3.83 -13.19 -7.59
C MET A 199 3.13 -12.38 -6.52
N ILE A 200 3.79 -12.12 -5.38
CA ILE A 200 3.22 -11.34 -4.28
C ILE A 200 2.83 -9.95 -4.77
N ASN A 201 3.73 -9.27 -5.48
CA ASN A 201 3.55 -7.87 -5.91
C ASN A 201 2.72 -7.69 -7.18
N HIS A 202 2.22 -8.78 -7.78
CA HIS A 202 1.23 -8.71 -8.85
C HIS A 202 -0.13 -8.22 -8.34
N PHE A 203 -0.46 -8.46 -7.08
CA PHE A 203 -1.78 -8.17 -6.53
C PHE A 203 -1.86 -6.79 -5.86
N PRO A 204 -3.04 -6.13 -5.92
CA PRO A 204 -3.26 -4.92 -5.16
C PRO A 204 -3.35 -5.23 -3.66
N TYR A 205 -2.82 -4.34 -2.82
CA TYR A 205 -2.93 -4.36 -1.36
C TYR A 205 -3.43 -3.00 -0.84
N GLU A 206 -4.25 -3.03 0.18
CA GLU A 206 -4.92 -1.87 0.79
C GLU A 206 -4.10 -1.33 1.97
N TYR A 207 -2.93 -0.79 1.67
CA TYR A 207 -2.13 -0.08 2.67
C TYR A 207 -2.68 1.32 2.95
N PRO A 208 -2.64 1.78 4.22
CA PRO A 208 -2.92 3.17 4.58
C PRO A 208 -2.13 4.16 3.71
N GLN A 209 -2.76 5.27 3.35
CA GLN A 209 -2.09 6.37 2.66
C GLN A 209 -1.01 6.99 3.57
N PRO A 210 0.03 7.61 3.00
CA PRO A 210 1.00 8.39 3.78
C PRO A 210 0.33 9.45 4.63
N THR A 211 0.86 9.71 5.82
CA THR A 211 0.37 10.81 6.66
C THR A 211 0.80 12.16 6.08
N ALA A 212 0.15 13.26 6.48
CA ALA A 212 0.48 14.60 6.00
C ALA A 212 1.97 14.92 6.22
N GLY A 213 2.71 15.14 5.14
CA GLY A 213 4.15 15.43 5.16
C GLY A 213 5.06 14.23 4.90
N GLU A 214 4.56 12.99 4.90
CA GLU A 214 5.31 11.80 4.48
C GLU A 214 5.01 11.50 3.00
N SER A 215 6.04 11.20 2.19
CA SER A 215 5.84 10.76 0.80
C SER A 215 5.43 9.29 0.67
N PHE A 216 5.63 8.51 1.74
CA PHE A 216 5.34 7.08 1.78
C PHE A 216 4.78 6.68 3.15
N SER A 217 3.93 5.65 3.19
CA SER A 217 3.57 4.94 4.41
C SER A 217 4.34 3.63 4.48
N LEU A 218 4.76 3.27 5.69
CA LEU A 218 5.43 1.99 6.00
C LEU A 218 4.57 1.23 7.01
N ASN A 219 4.18 0.02 6.64
CA ASN A 219 3.23 -0.82 7.38
C ASN A 219 3.93 -2.13 7.75
N LEU A 220 3.77 -2.55 9.01
CA LEU A 220 4.41 -3.74 9.55
C LEU A 220 3.37 -4.61 10.24
N ASP A 221 3.40 -5.91 9.95
CA ASP A 221 2.64 -6.92 10.66
C ASP A 221 3.56 -8.05 11.09
N VAL A 222 3.28 -8.66 12.24
CA VAL A 222 3.96 -9.86 12.74
C VAL A 222 2.91 -10.84 13.23
N VAL A 223 2.99 -12.08 12.74
CA VAL A 223 2.13 -13.20 13.13
C VAL A 223 2.93 -14.50 13.14
N THR A 224 2.37 -15.56 13.71
CA THR A 224 2.89 -16.92 13.53
C THR A 224 3.02 -17.27 12.05
N CYS A 225 4.12 -17.91 11.66
CA CYS A 225 4.33 -18.34 10.29
C CYS A 225 3.43 -19.56 9.95
N PRO A 226 2.63 -19.52 8.86
CA PRO A 226 1.63 -20.55 8.60
C PRO A 226 2.20 -21.91 8.16
N TRP A 227 3.38 -21.92 7.54
CA TRP A 227 4.05 -23.15 7.10
C TRP A 227 5.10 -23.68 8.10
N GLU A 228 5.46 -22.88 9.11
CA GLU A 228 6.37 -23.27 10.18
C GLU A 228 5.98 -22.53 11.49
N PRO A 229 5.06 -23.08 12.31
CA PRO A 229 4.50 -22.38 13.46
C PRO A 229 5.50 -22.00 14.55
N THR A 230 6.71 -22.56 14.54
CA THR A 230 7.77 -22.14 15.46
C THR A 230 8.43 -20.82 15.05
N HIS A 231 8.19 -20.36 13.81
CA HIS A 231 8.70 -19.11 13.26
C HIS A 231 7.65 -17.98 13.31
N ARG A 232 8.08 -16.78 12.94
CA ARG A 232 7.22 -15.62 12.70
C ARG A 232 7.26 -15.24 11.23
N LEU A 233 6.10 -14.86 10.70
CA LEU A 233 5.98 -14.21 9.41
C LEU A 233 5.80 -12.72 9.65
N VAL A 234 6.64 -11.92 8.98
CA VAL A 234 6.57 -10.47 9.02
C VAL A 234 6.28 -9.94 7.64
N ARG A 235 5.31 -9.03 7.55
CA ARG A 235 5.05 -8.27 6.32
C ARG A 235 5.52 -6.85 6.47
N ILE A 236 6.16 -6.36 5.42
CA ILE A 236 6.52 -4.96 5.22
C ILE A 236 5.76 -4.47 3.99
N GLY A 237 4.86 -3.51 4.21
CA GLY A 237 4.06 -2.88 3.18
C GLY A 237 4.44 -1.42 2.98
N LEU A 238 4.82 -1.04 1.78
CA LEU A 238 5.11 0.33 1.37
C LEU A 238 3.97 0.85 0.51
N LYS A 239 3.51 2.08 0.78
CA LYS A 239 2.58 2.81 -0.09
C LYS A 239 3.09 4.21 -0.36
N GLY A 240 3.33 4.54 -1.62
CA GLY A 240 3.64 5.90 -2.06
C GLY A 240 2.40 6.77 -2.19
N HIS A 241 2.59 8.07 -2.02
CA HIS A 241 1.55 9.07 -2.24
C HIS A 241 1.09 9.06 -3.71
N GLN A 242 -0.21 9.28 -3.96
CA GLN A 242 -0.79 9.20 -5.31
C GLN A 242 -0.33 10.29 -6.28
N GLU A 243 0.18 11.40 -5.75
CA GLU A 243 0.57 12.58 -6.54
C GLU A 243 2.08 12.83 -6.56
N VAL A 244 2.85 12.11 -5.72
CA VAL A 244 4.29 12.34 -5.59
C VAL A 244 5.03 11.16 -6.22
N ALA A 245 5.61 11.40 -7.39
CA ALA A 245 6.63 10.51 -7.94
C ALA A 245 7.99 10.86 -7.30
N ALA A 246 8.66 9.87 -6.70
CA ALA A 246 9.97 10.07 -6.09
C ALA A 246 11.04 9.42 -6.97
N ARG A 247 12.01 10.22 -7.45
CA ARG A 247 13.26 9.67 -7.97
C ARG A 247 14.14 9.32 -6.80
N ALA A 248 14.37 8.03 -6.61
CA ALA A 248 14.75 7.48 -5.33
C ALA A 248 16.06 6.70 -5.45
N ASP A 249 17.13 7.26 -4.86
CA ASP A 249 18.20 6.44 -4.28
C ASP A 249 17.70 5.97 -2.90
N SER A 250 16.59 5.23 -2.88
CA SER A 250 15.88 4.87 -1.64
C SER A 250 16.24 3.47 -1.18
N LYS A 251 16.33 3.31 0.15
CA LYS A 251 16.67 2.04 0.80
C LYS A 251 15.68 1.77 1.92
N ILE A 252 15.08 0.58 1.90
CA ILE A 252 14.45 0.01 3.09
C ILE A 252 15.51 -0.84 3.79
N GLU A 253 15.85 -0.48 5.02
CA GLU A 253 16.73 -1.24 5.89
C GLU A 253 15.93 -1.78 7.08
N ILE A 254 16.06 -3.08 7.32
CA ILE A 254 15.45 -3.79 8.42
C ILE A 254 16.54 -4.15 9.42
N GLU A 255 16.36 -3.78 10.69
CA GLU A 255 17.27 -4.07 11.78
C GLU A 255 16.57 -4.97 12.80
N PHE A 256 17.10 -6.17 13.03
CA PHE A 256 16.55 -7.17 13.94
C PHE A 256 17.19 -7.07 15.33
N ASP A 257 16.43 -7.31 16.40
CA ASP A 257 16.99 -7.38 17.75
C ASP A 257 17.73 -8.72 17.97
N PRO A 258 19.07 -8.74 18.12
CA PRO A 258 19.86 -9.96 18.30
C PRO A 258 19.54 -10.71 19.60
N ARG A 259 18.86 -10.07 20.55
CA ARG A 259 18.41 -10.71 21.80
C ARG A 259 17.12 -11.50 21.61
N ARG A 260 16.43 -11.31 20.48
CA ARG A 260 15.10 -11.87 20.20
C ARG A 260 15.05 -12.73 18.96
N VAL A 261 15.86 -12.42 17.97
CA VAL A 261 15.86 -13.10 16.68
C VAL A 261 17.16 -13.89 16.52
N ALA A 262 17.04 -15.19 16.24
CA ALA A 262 18.18 -16.05 15.95
C ALA A 262 18.64 -15.86 14.51
N SER A 263 17.68 -15.90 13.57
CA SER A 263 17.91 -15.74 12.14
C SER A 263 16.67 -15.24 11.42
N TYR A 264 16.86 -14.69 10.22
CA TYR A 264 15.78 -14.26 9.34
C TYR A 264 16.03 -14.69 7.90
N ARG A 265 14.97 -14.70 7.08
CA ARG A 265 15.03 -14.96 5.64
C ARG A 265 14.08 -14.00 4.93
N LEU A 266 14.56 -13.31 3.90
CA LEU A 266 13.74 -12.57 2.96
C LEU A 266 13.10 -13.58 1.99
N ILE A 267 11.77 -13.61 1.90
CA ILE A 267 11.05 -14.56 1.05
C ILE A 267 10.99 -14.02 -0.39
N GLY A 268 11.43 -14.83 -1.35
CA GLY A 268 11.66 -14.40 -2.73
C GLY A 268 12.98 -13.66 -2.87
N TYR A 269 13.08 -12.76 -3.85
CA TYR A 269 14.27 -11.98 -4.17
C TYR A 269 15.52 -12.86 -4.28
N ASP A 270 15.42 -13.96 -5.01
CA ASP A 270 16.47 -14.98 -5.12
C ASP A 270 17.85 -14.38 -5.43
N ARG A 271 18.91 -15.08 -5.03
CA ARG A 271 20.28 -14.59 -5.16
C ARG A 271 20.61 -14.27 -6.63
N GLN A 272 21.33 -13.17 -6.87
CA GLN A 272 21.88 -12.86 -8.19
C GLN A 272 23.20 -13.62 -8.43
N GLU A 273 23.47 -14.03 -9.66
CA GLU A 273 24.71 -14.74 -10.06
C GLU A 273 25.98 -13.92 -9.76
N THR A 274 25.85 -12.58 -9.73
CA THR A 274 26.90 -11.60 -9.45
C THR A 274 27.07 -11.27 -7.96
N GLU A 275 26.18 -11.74 -7.07
CA GLU A 275 26.38 -11.61 -5.62
C GLU A 275 27.51 -12.58 -5.20
N ALA A 276 28.64 -12.04 -4.75
CA ALA A 276 29.65 -12.85 -4.08
C ALA A 276 28.99 -13.61 -2.92
N ARG A 277 29.42 -14.85 -2.64
CA ARG A 277 28.87 -15.68 -1.53
C ARG A 277 28.75 -14.94 -0.18
N ASN A 278 29.51 -13.84 -0.02
CA ASN A 278 29.57 -13.00 1.18
C ASN A 278 29.21 -11.50 0.96
N SER A 279 28.86 -11.03 -0.25
CA SER A 279 28.52 -9.62 -0.50
C SER A 279 27.10 -9.31 0.00
N ASN A 280 26.97 -8.25 0.81
CA ASN A 280 25.71 -7.84 1.45
C ASN A 280 25.29 -6.41 1.07
N GLU A 281 25.95 -5.82 0.08
CA GLU A 281 25.38 -4.70 -0.65
C GLU A 281 24.52 -5.33 -1.74
N GLU A 282 23.23 -5.47 -1.46
CA GLU A 282 22.27 -5.53 -2.56
C GLU A 282 22.50 -4.25 -3.34
N ASN A 283 22.91 -4.39 -4.60
CA ASN A 283 23.05 -3.27 -5.52
C ASN A 283 21.62 -2.77 -5.80
N VAL A 284 21.07 -2.02 -4.84
CA VAL A 284 19.78 -1.36 -4.95
C VAL A 284 20.02 -0.22 -5.93
N GLY A 285 19.95 -0.54 -7.22
CA GLY A 285 20.07 0.45 -8.27
C GLY A 285 19.13 1.63 -7.99
N SER A 286 19.52 2.81 -8.45
CA SER A 286 18.65 3.99 -8.44
C SER A 286 17.45 3.71 -9.33
N HIS A 287 16.24 3.70 -8.77
CA HIS A 287 15.02 3.52 -9.54
C HIS A 287 13.98 4.54 -9.13
N SER A 288 13.29 5.10 -10.13
CA SER A 288 12.20 6.03 -9.87
C SER A 288 10.99 5.27 -9.35
N LEU A 289 10.47 5.67 -8.19
CA LEU A 289 9.21 5.19 -7.64
C LEU A 289 8.08 6.03 -8.25
N ALA A 290 7.17 5.36 -8.95
CA ALA A 290 5.99 6.00 -9.50
C ALA A 290 5.05 6.48 -8.38
N ALA A 291 4.20 7.47 -8.69
CA ALA A 291 3.18 7.89 -7.76
C ALA A 291 2.20 6.73 -7.49
N GLY A 292 1.77 6.58 -6.23
CA GLY A 292 0.90 5.48 -5.80
C GLY A 292 1.58 4.11 -5.71
N TYR A 293 2.90 4.03 -5.90
CA TYR A 293 3.67 2.78 -5.86
C TYR A 293 3.37 1.96 -4.59
N THR A 294 3.17 0.66 -4.76
CA THR A 294 2.93 -0.29 -3.68
C THR A 294 3.99 -1.37 -3.73
N LEU A 295 4.55 -1.73 -2.58
CA LEU A 295 5.45 -2.88 -2.44
C LEU A 295 5.07 -3.68 -1.19
N THR A 296 5.01 -4.99 -1.35
CA THR A 296 4.79 -5.96 -0.28
C THR A 296 5.98 -6.91 -0.22
N THR A 297 6.60 -7.00 0.95
CA THR A 297 7.72 -7.91 1.20
C THR A 297 7.45 -8.74 2.44
N LEU A 298 7.88 -10.00 2.44
CA LEU A 298 7.72 -10.93 3.55
C LEU A 298 9.08 -11.40 4.08
N TYR A 299 9.20 -11.46 5.40
CA TYR A 299 10.31 -12.08 6.11
C TYR A 299 9.82 -13.25 6.94
N GLU A 300 10.56 -14.35 6.91
CA GLU A 300 10.43 -15.44 7.87
C GLU A 300 11.50 -15.27 8.95
N ILE A 301 11.09 -15.31 10.22
CA ILE A 301 11.94 -15.01 11.37
C ILE A 301 11.94 -16.19 12.33
N VAL A 302 13.13 -16.63 12.72
CA VAL A 302 13.33 -17.64 13.76
C VAL A 302 13.56 -16.91 15.09
N PRO A 303 12.60 -16.94 16.02
CA PRO A 303 12.78 -16.33 17.33
C PRO A 303 13.79 -17.13 18.17
N LEU A 304 14.54 -16.45 19.03
CA LEU A 304 15.34 -17.09 20.07
C LEU A 304 14.40 -17.71 21.11
N LYS A 305 14.57 -19.01 21.37
CA LYS A 305 13.88 -19.70 22.47
C LYS A 305 14.29 -19.02 23.77
N ARG A 306 13.34 -18.40 24.49
CA ARG A 306 13.59 -17.96 25.87
C ARG A 306 14.03 -19.19 26.67
N ALA A 307 15.25 -19.17 27.21
CA ALA A 307 15.55 -20.02 28.36
C ALA A 307 14.61 -19.55 29.47
N ARG A 308 13.57 -20.32 29.79
CA ARG A 308 12.77 -20.06 30.99
C ARG A 308 13.75 -20.11 32.15
N SER A 309 14.09 -18.95 32.71
CA SER A 309 14.82 -18.90 33.98
C SER A 309 13.86 -19.47 35.02
N VAL A 310 13.99 -20.76 35.31
CA VAL A 310 13.30 -21.41 36.43
C VAL A 310 14.00 -20.93 37.69
N VAL A 311 13.66 -19.72 38.13
CA VAL A 311 13.88 -19.31 39.51
C VAL A 311 12.51 -19.11 40.12
N HIS A 312 12.06 -20.16 40.81
CA HIS A 312 10.95 -20.05 41.74
C HIS A 312 11.32 -19.04 42.83
N THR A 313 10.71 -17.87 42.81
CA THR A 313 10.37 -17.17 44.06
C THR A 313 9.08 -16.40 43.85
N GLN A 314 8.06 -16.75 44.63
CA GLN A 314 6.77 -16.08 44.69
C GLN A 314 6.97 -14.61 45.08
N MET A 315 6.51 -13.67 44.26
CA MET A 315 5.53 -12.63 44.62
C MET A 315 5.39 -11.58 43.51
N GLN A 316 4.14 -11.15 43.35
CA GLN A 316 3.64 -9.97 42.63
C GLN A 316 3.56 -10.08 41.10
N SER A 317 2.33 -10.40 40.67
CA SER A 317 1.78 -10.01 39.37
C SER A 317 1.98 -8.51 39.16
N ALA A 318 2.93 -8.15 38.30
CA ALA A 318 2.99 -6.84 37.68
C ALA A 318 2.37 -6.95 36.28
N ALA A 319 1.37 -6.12 36.05
CA ALA A 319 0.76 -5.91 34.76
C ALA A 319 1.81 -5.55 33.69
N GLY A 320 1.63 -6.11 32.49
CA GLY A 320 2.33 -5.71 31.27
C GLY A 320 3.66 -6.40 31.04
N GLU A 321 3.65 -7.60 30.46
CA GLU A 321 4.77 -7.95 29.56
C GLU A 321 4.75 -6.91 28.44
N SER A 322 5.62 -5.90 28.55
CA SER A 322 5.87 -4.89 27.53
C SER A 322 6.08 -5.62 26.21
N SER A 323 5.28 -5.31 25.18
CA SER A 323 5.42 -5.89 23.85
C SER A 323 6.85 -5.71 23.34
N GLU A 324 7.64 -6.78 23.33
CA GLU A 324 9.09 -6.71 23.19
C GLU A 324 9.49 -6.61 21.71
N LEU A 325 10.23 -5.55 21.38
CA LEU A 325 10.64 -5.19 20.03
C LEU A 325 11.32 -6.36 19.31
N LEU A 326 10.80 -6.75 18.14
CA LEU A 326 11.35 -7.81 17.30
C LEU A 326 12.31 -7.24 16.25
N LEU A 327 11.86 -6.18 15.56
CA LEU A 327 12.65 -5.47 14.55
C LEU A 327 12.23 -4.02 14.40
N THR A 328 13.13 -3.24 13.82
CA THR A 328 12.90 -1.87 13.35
C THR A 328 13.06 -1.83 11.85
N ALA A 329 12.06 -1.33 11.14
CA ALA A 329 12.14 -1.03 9.71
C ALA A 329 12.38 0.47 9.52
N LYS A 330 13.37 0.81 8.70
CA LYS A 330 13.76 2.18 8.36
C LYS A 330 13.70 2.33 6.85
N LEU A 331 12.90 3.27 6.38
CA LEU A 331 12.91 3.71 4.98
C LEU A 331 13.66 5.04 4.91
N GLN A 332 14.75 5.05 4.16
CA GLN A 332 15.51 6.25 3.83
C GLN A 332 15.25 6.61 2.38
N LEU A 333 14.80 7.84 2.14
CA LEU A 333 14.50 8.38 0.83
C LEU A 333 15.47 9.51 0.51
N ASN A 334 16.29 9.31 -0.50
CA ASN A 334 17.12 10.37 -1.06
C ASN A 334 16.45 10.93 -2.32
N THR A 335 16.07 12.20 -2.29
CA THR A 335 15.56 12.95 -3.44
C THR A 335 16.70 13.76 -4.06
N ARG A 336 16.78 13.85 -5.40
CA ARG A 336 17.71 14.76 -6.09
C ARG A 336 16.97 16.00 -6.59
N GLY A 337 17.46 17.18 -6.19
CA GLY A 337 17.13 18.49 -6.75
C GLY A 337 16.83 19.52 -5.68
N ASN A 338 17.83 20.34 -5.30
CA ASN A 338 17.83 21.51 -4.40
C ASN A 338 17.02 21.53 -3.07
N ASP A 339 16.16 20.55 -2.78
CA ASP A 339 15.52 20.34 -1.48
C ASP A 339 16.28 19.25 -0.73
N ALA A 340 17.16 19.69 0.18
CA ALA A 340 18.09 18.86 0.94
C ALA A 340 17.44 18.00 2.04
N ALA A 341 16.19 17.57 1.89
CA ALA A 341 15.50 16.76 2.89
C ALA A 341 15.56 15.26 2.54
N VAL A 342 16.48 14.54 3.17
CA VAL A 342 16.42 13.08 3.25
C VAL A 342 15.25 12.72 4.16
N GLY A 343 14.21 12.12 3.60
CA GLY A 343 13.07 11.63 4.38
C GLY A 343 13.43 10.31 5.07
N LEU A 344 13.37 10.27 6.41
CA LEU A 344 13.50 9.04 7.19
C LEU A 344 12.16 8.68 7.82
N ILE A 345 11.61 7.52 7.42
CA ILE A 345 10.44 6.93 8.05
C ILE A 345 10.90 5.71 8.83
N GLN A 346 10.68 5.72 10.14
CA GLN A 346 10.98 4.58 11.02
C GLN A 346 9.69 3.98 11.55
N ARG A 347 9.61 2.65 11.52
CA ARG A 347 8.54 1.86 12.15
C ARG A 347 9.15 0.70 12.91
N THR A 348 8.52 0.34 14.01
CA THR A 348 8.96 -0.73 14.90
C THR A 348 7.84 -1.74 15.05
N VAL A 349 8.19 -3.02 15.11
CA VAL A 349 7.20 -4.06 15.39
C VAL A 349 7.72 -5.03 16.43
N SER A 350 6.83 -5.41 17.34
CA SER A 350 7.08 -6.34 18.43
C SER A 350 6.34 -7.65 18.18
N ASP A 351 6.85 -8.75 18.69
CA ASP A 351 6.14 -10.03 18.61
C ASP A 351 4.98 -10.03 19.61
N THR A 352 3.76 -9.95 19.08
CA THR A 352 2.53 -10.00 19.87
C THR A 352 2.08 -11.43 20.18
N GLY A 353 2.72 -12.45 19.57
CA GLY A 353 2.29 -13.85 19.68
C GLY A 353 0.95 -14.13 18.99
N PHE A 354 0.49 -13.25 18.10
CA PHE A 354 -0.77 -13.45 17.38
C PHE A 354 -0.67 -14.63 16.41
N ASP A 355 -1.71 -15.46 16.45
CA ASP A 355 -1.88 -16.57 15.52
C ASP A 355 -2.11 -16.06 14.09
N PHE A 356 -1.69 -16.84 13.10
CA PHE A 356 -1.89 -16.50 11.70
C PHE A 356 -3.37 -16.36 11.32
N ALA A 357 -4.27 -17.09 11.99
CA ALA A 357 -5.70 -17.02 11.75
C ALA A 357 -6.32 -15.64 12.05
N VAL A 358 -5.68 -14.80 12.88
CA VAL A 358 -6.13 -13.43 13.16
C VAL A 358 -5.41 -12.37 12.32
N ALA A 359 -4.54 -12.78 11.40
CA ALA A 359 -3.83 -11.88 10.50
C ALA A 359 -4.78 -11.00 9.67
N PRO A 360 -4.37 -9.78 9.29
CA PRO A 360 -5.10 -8.96 8.32
C PRO A 360 -5.32 -9.70 6.99
N SER A 361 -6.44 -9.42 6.32
CA SER A 361 -6.80 -10.06 5.04
C SER A 361 -5.67 -10.05 4.02
N ASP A 362 -5.01 -8.91 3.85
CA ASP A 362 -3.91 -8.76 2.91
C ASP A 362 -2.65 -9.55 3.29
N LEU A 363 -2.38 -9.72 4.58
CA LEU A 363 -1.29 -10.57 5.04
C LEU A 363 -1.61 -12.04 4.76
N LYS A 364 -2.85 -12.47 5.02
CA LYS A 364 -3.29 -13.83 4.68
C LYS A 364 -3.12 -14.13 3.20
N PHE A 365 -3.55 -13.20 2.36
CA PHE A 365 -3.44 -13.34 0.92
C PHE A 365 -1.98 -13.37 0.44
N ALA A 366 -1.15 -12.43 0.89
CA ALA A 366 0.27 -12.39 0.53
C ALA A 366 1.02 -13.67 0.95
N ALA A 367 0.72 -14.19 2.15
CA ALA A 367 1.28 -15.44 2.64
C ALA A 367 0.83 -16.64 1.80
N ALA A 368 -0.44 -16.70 1.39
CA ALA A 368 -0.95 -17.75 0.51
C ALA A 368 -0.23 -17.76 -0.85
N VAL A 369 -0.01 -16.58 -1.44
CA VAL A 369 0.76 -16.43 -2.69
C VAL A 369 2.21 -16.87 -2.51
N ALA A 370 2.83 -16.52 -1.39
CA ALA A 370 4.20 -16.93 -1.07
C ALA A 370 4.33 -18.45 -0.90
N GLU A 371 3.41 -19.04 -0.12
CA GLU A 371 3.35 -20.48 0.11
C GLU A 371 3.10 -21.24 -1.20
N PHE A 372 2.21 -20.73 -2.07
CA PHE A 372 1.99 -21.31 -3.39
C PHE A 372 3.26 -21.30 -4.24
N GLY A 373 3.97 -20.16 -4.29
CA GLY A 373 5.23 -20.05 -5.00
C GLY A 373 6.28 -21.03 -4.49
N MET A 374 6.42 -21.16 -3.16
CA MET A 374 7.30 -22.14 -2.52
C MET A 374 6.92 -23.60 -2.87
N ILE A 375 5.63 -23.92 -2.96
CA ILE A 375 5.15 -25.26 -3.33
C ILE A 375 5.40 -25.58 -4.81
N LEU A 376 5.23 -24.61 -5.71
CA LEU A 376 5.44 -24.79 -7.15
C LEU A 376 6.90 -25.07 -7.47
N ARG A 377 7.82 -24.33 -6.82
CA ARG A 377 9.26 -24.52 -7.00
C ARG A 377 9.88 -25.62 -6.13
N ASP A 378 9.07 -26.28 -5.30
CA ASP A 378 9.50 -27.33 -4.38
C ASP A 378 10.61 -26.85 -3.42
N SER A 379 10.36 -25.70 -2.80
CA SER A 379 11.27 -25.04 -1.86
C SER A 379 11.60 -25.91 -0.64
N ASP A 380 12.86 -25.87 -0.21
CA ASP A 380 13.31 -26.48 1.05
C ASP A 380 12.64 -25.85 2.29
N TYR A 381 12.07 -24.66 2.13
CA TYR A 381 11.46 -23.89 3.20
C TYR A 381 9.93 -23.80 3.11
N LYS A 382 9.30 -24.59 2.23
CA LYS A 382 7.83 -24.69 2.15
C LYS A 382 7.20 -25.28 3.42
N GLY A 383 8.01 -25.80 4.36
CA GLY A 383 7.57 -26.32 5.65
C GLY A 383 6.49 -27.40 5.49
N ASN A 384 5.41 -27.27 6.26
CA ASN A 384 4.22 -28.12 6.16
C ASN A 384 3.17 -27.60 5.16
N GLY A 385 3.51 -26.59 4.36
CA GLY A 385 2.60 -25.91 3.45
C GLY A 385 1.96 -26.86 2.42
N SER A 386 0.71 -26.56 2.06
CA SER A 386 -0.05 -27.39 1.12
C SER A 386 -0.96 -26.55 0.23
N LEU A 387 -1.27 -27.04 -0.98
CA LEU A 387 -2.18 -26.33 -1.87
C LEU A 387 -3.59 -26.14 -1.27
N GLN A 388 -3.99 -27.03 -0.36
CA GLN A 388 -5.25 -26.89 0.37
C GLN A 388 -5.20 -25.70 1.35
N GLN A 389 -4.11 -25.62 2.12
CA GLN A 389 -3.87 -24.51 3.04
C GLN A 389 -3.75 -23.17 2.28
N VAL A 390 -3.08 -23.14 1.13
CA VAL A 390 -3.03 -21.98 0.24
C VAL A 390 -4.43 -21.51 -0.14
N ILE A 391 -5.32 -22.43 -0.57
CA ILE A 391 -6.70 -22.09 -0.94
C ILE A 391 -7.44 -21.48 0.26
N GLU A 392 -7.32 -22.08 1.44
CA GLU A 392 -7.98 -21.60 2.66
C GLU A 392 -7.52 -20.19 3.06
N TRP A 393 -6.21 -19.94 3.05
CA TRP A 393 -5.66 -18.63 3.38
C TRP A 393 -5.98 -17.57 2.32
N ALA A 394 -5.94 -17.94 1.04
CA ALA A 394 -6.31 -17.03 -0.04
C ALA A 394 -7.80 -16.65 0.03
N GLN A 395 -8.69 -17.60 0.34
CA GLN A 395 -10.12 -17.33 0.55
C GLN A 395 -10.36 -16.40 1.73
N GLN A 396 -9.71 -16.64 2.87
CA GLN A 396 -9.82 -15.76 4.04
C GLN A 396 -9.17 -14.38 3.81
N GLY A 397 -8.22 -14.29 2.89
CA GLY A 397 -7.54 -13.08 2.51
C GLY A 397 -8.14 -12.35 1.30
N MET A 398 -9.26 -12.83 0.74
CA MET A 398 -9.82 -12.31 -0.52
C MET A 398 -10.22 -10.83 -0.45
N GLY A 399 -10.68 -10.33 0.70
CA GLY A 399 -11.10 -8.93 0.83
C GLY A 399 -12.27 -8.56 -0.09
N ALA A 400 -12.31 -7.31 -0.56
CA ALA A 400 -13.39 -6.81 -1.43
C ALA A 400 -13.31 -7.32 -2.88
N ASP A 401 -12.10 -7.66 -3.35
CA ASP A 401 -11.79 -8.22 -4.67
C ASP A 401 -12.62 -7.67 -5.84
N VAL A 402 -12.73 -6.34 -5.96
CA VAL A 402 -13.62 -5.65 -6.91
C VAL A 402 -13.45 -6.12 -8.37
N ASN A 403 -12.23 -6.50 -8.74
CA ASN A 403 -11.87 -6.93 -10.10
C ASN A 403 -11.68 -8.45 -10.23
N GLY A 404 -11.90 -9.24 -9.17
CA GLY A 404 -11.81 -10.71 -9.22
C GLY A 404 -10.40 -11.30 -9.26
N TYR A 405 -9.34 -10.49 -9.09
CA TYR A 405 -7.96 -10.97 -9.21
C TYR A 405 -7.61 -12.04 -8.16
N ARG A 406 -8.09 -11.88 -6.93
CA ARG A 406 -7.81 -12.82 -5.83
C ARG A 406 -8.64 -14.09 -5.97
N ALA A 407 -9.87 -14.00 -6.44
CA ALA A 407 -10.69 -15.14 -6.81
C ALA A 407 -10.05 -15.96 -7.95
N ASP A 408 -9.57 -15.30 -9.01
CA ASP A 408 -8.85 -15.93 -10.11
C ASP A 408 -7.60 -16.69 -9.63
N PHE A 409 -6.86 -16.11 -8.68
CA PHE A 409 -5.73 -16.79 -8.05
C PHE A 409 -6.16 -18.09 -7.36
N ILE A 410 -7.26 -18.07 -6.59
CA ILE A 410 -7.76 -19.25 -5.90
C ILE A 410 -8.11 -20.36 -6.91
N GLU A 411 -8.77 -20.02 -8.01
CA GLU A 411 -9.04 -20.99 -9.08
C GLU A 411 -7.77 -21.53 -9.72
N LEU A 412 -6.76 -20.68 -9.91
CA LEU A 412 -5.46 -21.09 -10.41
C LEU A 412 -4.79 -22.13 -9.50
N VAL A 413 -4.84 -21.93 -8.18
CA VAL A 413 -4.30 -22.88 -7.19
C VAL A 413 -5.06 -24.20 -7.25
N ARG A 414 -6.39 -24.18 -7.42
CA ARG A 414 -7.19 -25.41 -7.61
C ARG A 414 -6.79 -26.18 -8.86
N LYS A 415 -6.57 -25.49 -9.98
CA LYS A 415 -6.05 -26.12 -11.21
C LYS A 415 -4.69 -26.76 -10.98
N ALA A 416 -3.75 -26.05 -10.34
CA ALA A 416 -2.45 -26.60 -9.99
C ALA A 416 -2.57 -27.83 -9.05
N GLN A 417 -3.53 -27.82 -8.12
CA GLN A 417 -3.82 -28.96 -7.24
C GLN A 417 -4.32 -30.17 -8.03
N ALA A 418 -5.15 -29.98 -9.06
CA ALA A 418 -5.60 -31.04 -9.94
C ALA A 418 -4.42 -31.60 -10.77
N LEU A 419 -3.57 -30.75 -11.33
CA LEU A 419 -2.38 -31.14 -12.11
C LEU A 419 -1.35 -31.92 -11.28
N LYS A 420 -1.24 -31.67 -9.98
CA LYS A 420 -0.37 -32.45 -9.08
C LYS A 420 -0.96 -33.81 -8.68
N LYS A 421 -2.26 -34.02 -8.88
CA LYS A 421 -2.96 -35.28 -8.56
C LYS A 421 -3.06 -36.23 -9.77
N SER A 422 -3.02 -35.70 -10.99
CA SER A 422 -2.89 -36.47 -12.24
C SER A 422 -1.49 -36.98 -12.44
#